data_AF-A0A940U002-F1
#
_entry.id   AF-A0A940U002-F1
#
_cell.length_a   1.000
_cell.length_b   1.000
_cell.length_c   1.000
_cell.angle_alpha   90.00
_cell.angle_beta   90.00
_cell.angle_gamma   90.00
#
_symmetry.space_group_name_H-M   'P 1'
#
loop_
_entity.id
_entity.type
_entity.pdbx_description
1 polymer ?
#
loop_
_entity_poly.entity_id
_entity_poly.type
_entity_poly.pdbx_seq_one_letter_code
_entity_poly.pdbx_strand_id
1 'polypeptide(L)' 'LKRGGVLIYETYTVLQPQFGKPHNPDFLLKPEELRNWFIDWEIIYYFEGIKKNPKRAIAQIVCRK' A
#
# COMPACT_ATOMS: atom_id res chain seq x y z
N LEU A 1 15.97 3.12 7.25
CA LEU A 1 15.77 2.56 8.61
C LEU A 1 17.02 1.84 9.07
N LYS A 2 17.32 1.88 10.38
CA LYS A 2 18.35 1.03 11.00
C LYS A 2 17.83 -0.43 11.04
N ARG A 3 18.72 -1.39 11.24
CA ARG A 3 18.34 -2.80 11.46
C ARG A 3 17.32 -2.91 12.60
N GLY A 4 16.25 -3.65 12.39
CA GLY A 4 15.12 -3.78 13.31
C GLY A 4 14.10 -2.65 13.24
N GLY A 5 14.30 -1.63 12.39
CA GLY A 5 13.34 -0.54 12.22
C GLY A 5 12.07 -1.02 11.51
N VAL A 6 10.91 -0.57 12.01
CA VAL A 6 9.59 -0.90 11.45
C VAL A 6 9.10 0.23 10.55
N LEU A 7 8.56 -0.12 9.38
CA LEU A 7 7.85 0.76 8.47
C LEU A 7 6.37 0.39 8.45
N ILE A 8 5.51 1.40 8.56
CA ILE A 8 4.06 1.27 8.39
C ILE A 8 3.67 2.26 7.30
N TYR A 9 3.02 1.77 6.24
CA TYR A 9 2.63 2.61 5.12
C TYR A 9 1.27 2.19 4.55
N GLU A 10 0.47 3.17 4.17
CA GLU A 10 -0.82 3.00 3.48
C GLU A 10 -0.90 4.04 2.37
N THR A 11 -1.34 3.64 1.18
CA THR A 11 -1.69 4.56 0.10
C THR A 11 -2.75 3.95 -0.82
N TYR A 12 -3.22 4.75 -1.77
CA TYR A 12 -4.22 4.35 -2.76
C TYR A 12 -3.61 3.56 -3.92
N THR A 13 -4.41 2.65 -4.48
CA THR A 13 -4.06 1.90 -5.69
C THR A 13 -4.71 2.51 -6.92
N VAL A 14 -4.31 2.07 -8.11
CA VAL A 14 -4.91 2.46 -9.39
C VAL A 14 -6.43 2.20 -9.48
N LEU A 15 -7.01 1.43 -8.58
CA LEU A 15 -8.45 1.19 -8.49
C LEU A 15 -9.20 2.30 -7.71
N GLN A 16 -8.51 3.19 -6.98
CA GLN A 16 -9.15 4.23 -6.18
C GLN A 16 -10.04 5.22 -6.96
N PRO A 17 -9.71 5.63 -8.21
CA PRO A 17 -10.48 6.60 -8.97
C PRO A 17 -11.97 6.23 -9.13
N GLN A 18 -12.32 4.94 -9.07
CA GLN A 18 -13.70 4.48 -9.15
C GLN A 18 -14.52 4.75 -7.86
N PHE A 19 -13.86 5.11 -6.77
CA PHE A 19 -14.46 5.40 -5.46
C PHE A 19 -14.32 6.86 -5.03
N GLY A 20 -13.61 7.68 -5.81
CA GLY A 20 -13.38 9.11 -5.55
C GLY A 20 -11.92 9.50 -5.77
N LYS A 21 -11.50 10.62 -5.16
CA LYS A 21 -10.11 11.08 -5.18
C LYS A 21 -9.18 10.11 -4.41
N PRO A 22 -7.88 10.10 -4.69
CA PRO A 22 -7.15 10.78 -5.79
C PRO A 22 -7.32 10.11 -7.17
N HIS A 23 -7.14 10.91 -8.24
CA HIS A 23 -7.28 10.46 -9.64
C HIS A 23 -5.97 10.50 -10.44
N ASN A 24 -4.93 11.18 -9.96
CA ASN A 24 -3.68 11.26 -10.70
C ASN A 24 -2.93 9.91 -10.60
N PRO A 25 -2.75 9.17 -11.72
CA PRO A 25 -2.14 7.85 -11.72
C PRO A 25 -0.69 7.85 -11.23
N ASP A 26 0.03 8.97 -11.32
CA ASP A 26 1.43 9.09 -10.85
C ASP A 26 1.56 8.91 -9.32
N PHE A 27 0.44 9.03 -8.59
CA PHE A 27 0.38 8.86 -7.14
C PHE A 27 -0.40 7.60 -6.72
N LEU A 28 -0.68 6.69 -7.66
CA LEU A 28 -1.47 5.48 -7.41
C LEU A 28 -0.63 4.24 -7.67
N LEU A 29 -0.65 3.32 -6.71
CA LEU A 29 0.11 2.10 -6.83
C LEU A 29 -0.54 1.11 -7.81
N LYS A 30 0.31 0.53 -8.67
CA LYS A 30 -0.01 -0.63 -9.49
C LYS A 30 -0.09 -1.90 -8.64
N PRO A 31 -0.72 -2.96 -9.15
CA PRO A 31 -0.79 -4.23 -8.43
C PRO A 31 0.58 -4.72 -7.97
N GLU A 32 0.68 -5.15 -6.71
CA GLU A 32 1.89 -5.69 -6.06
C GLU A 32 3.07 -4.70 -5.94
N GLU A 33 2.93 -3.44 -6.37
CA GLU A 33 4.04 -2.47 -6.40
C GLU A 33 4.63 -2.22 -5.01
N LEU A 34 3.77 -2.01 -3.99
CA LEU A 34 4.21 -1.79 -2.62
C LEU A 34 4.96 -3.00 -2.05
N ARG A 35 4.44 -4.21 -2.31
CA ARG A 35 5.02 -5.44 -1.81
C ARG A 35 6.41 -5.67 -2.40
N ASN A 36 6.57 -5.40 -3.70
CA ASN A 36 7.82 -5.58 -4.40
C ASN A 36 8.93 -4.65 -3.90
N TRP A 37 8.61 -3.43 -3.43
CA TRP A 37 9.61 -2.53 -2.83
C TRP A 37 10.21 -3.05 -1.52
N PHE A 38 9.50 -3.93 -0.81
CA PHE A 38 9.90 -4.46 0.49
C PHE A 38 10.09 -5.97 0.47
N ILE A 39 10.34 -6.57 -0.71
CA ILE A 39 10.47 -8.02 -0.86
C ILE A 39 11.63 -8.60 -0.04
N ASP A 40 12.69 -7.81 0.18
CA ASP A 40 13.88 -8.20 0.96
C ASP A 40 13.73 -7.91 2.47
N TRP A 41 12.57 -7.40 2.91
CA TRP A 41 12.29 -7.09 4.31
C TRP A 41 11.35 -8.15 4.88
N GLU A 42 11.30 -8.25 6.20
CA GLU A 42 10.31 -9.09 6.85
C GLU A 42 8.94 -8.39 6.79
N ILE A 43 8.04 -8.92 5.96
CA ILE A 43 6.66 -8.46 5.86
C ILE A 43 5.86 -9.06 7.02
N ILE A 44 5.46 -8.21 7.95
CA ILE A 44 4.65 -8.59 9.12
C ILE A 44 3.16 -8.53 8.78
N TYR A 45 2.76 -7.54 7.98
CA TYR A 45 1.40 -7.38 7.49
C TYR A 45 1.43 -6.83 6.08
N TYR A 46 0.56 -7.34 5.23
CA TYR A 46 0.29 -6.79 3.91
C TYR A 46 -1.19 -6.96 3.58
N PHE A 47 -1.76 -5.91 3.01
CA PHE A 47 -3.11 -5.92 2.45
C PHE A 47 -3.12 -5.08 1.19
N GLU A 48 -3.72 -5.61 0.13
CA GLU A 48 -4.01 -4.86 -1.08
C GLU A 48 -5.42 -5.20 -1.55
N GLY A 49 -6.27 -4.19 -1.68
CA GLY A 49 -7.66 -4.39 -2.07
C GLY A 49 -8.60 -3.28 -1.62
N ILE A 50 -9.89 -3.60 -1.61
CA ILE A 50 -10.97 -2.65 -1.34
C ILE A 50 -11.42 -2.75 0.12
N LYS A 51 -11.26 -1.67 0.89
CA LYS A 51 -11.91 -1.52 2.20
C LYS A 51 -13.28 -0.87 2.04
N LYS A 52 -14.21 -1.26 2.91
CA LYS A 52 -15.56 -0.69 3.00
C LYS A 52 -15.60 0.37 4.10
N ASN A 53 -16.58 1.27 4.03
CA ASN A 53 -16.90 2.29 5.04
C ASN A 53 -15.73 3.24 5.40
N PRO A 54 -15.32 4.18 4.51
CA PRO A 54 -15.80 4.38 3.14
C PRO A 54 -15.16 3.40 2.15
N LYS A 55 -15.77 3.22 0.98
CA LYS A 55 -15.16 2.41 -0.09
C LYS A 55 -13.85 3.07 -0.55
N ARG A 56 -12.73 2.37 -0.40
CA ARG A 56 -11.40 2.82 -0.81
C ARG A 56 -10.57 1.65 -1.31
N ALA A 57 -9.84 1.84 -2.40
CA ALA A 57 -8.88 0.85 -2.88
C ALA A 57 -7.47 1.24 -2.43
N ILE A 58 -6.91 0.46 -1.51
CA ILE A 58 -5.65 0.79 -0.84
C ILE A 58 -4.68 -0.39 -0.85
N ALA A 59 -3.40 -0.09 -0.71
CA ALA A 59 -2.37 -1.01 -0.28
C ALA A 59 -1.84 -0.57 1.09
N GLN A 60 -1.64 -1.52 1.99
CA GLN A 60 -1.10 -1.33 3.33
C GLN A 60 0.04 -2.31 3.54
N ILE A 61 1.12 -1.86 4.19
CA ILE A 61 2.22 -2.74 4.57
C ILE A 61 2.75 -2.37 5.95
N VAL A 62 3.11 -3.40 6.72
CA VAL A 62 3.96 -3.30 7.90
C VAL A 62 5.15 -4.23 7.69
N CYS A 63 6.36 -3.69 7.69
CA CYS A 63 7.57 -4.49 7.49
C CYS A 63 8.72 -4.04 8.39
N ARG A 64 9.69 -4.93 8.60
CA ARG A 64 10.88 -4.70 9.42
C ARG A 64 12.15 -4.90 8.60
N LYS A 65 13.08 -3.93 8.69
CA LYS A 65 14.41 -3.98 8.03
C LYS A 65 15.42 -4.84 8.77
#